data_AF-A0A2V6ABS5-F1
#
_entry.id   AF-A0A2V6ABS5-F1
#
_cell.length_a   1.000
_cell.length_b   1.000
_cell.length_c   1.000
_cell.angle_alpha   90.00
_cell.angle_beta   90.00
_cell.angle_gamma   90.00
#
_symmetry.space_group_name_H-M   'P 1'
#
loop_
_entity.id
_entity.type
_entity.pdbx_description
1 polymer ?
#
loop_
_entity_poly.entity_id
_entity_poly.type
_entity_poly.pdbx_seq_one_letter_code
_entity_poly.pdbx_strand_id
1 'polypeptide(L)' 'MPEQAKPDADLMDRARVLDRHYIPTRYPNGFERGAPVDFYSRRDADEAIAHAEAILAFCRNQIS' A
#
# COMPACT_ATOMS: atom_id res chain seq x y z
N MET A 1 -17.21 -12.48 -2.49
CA MET A 1 -16.10 -13.23 -1.88
C MET A 1 -16.67 -14.23 -0.90
N PRO A 2 -16.03 -15.39 -0.70
CA PRO A 2 -16.38 -16.29 0.41
C PRO A 2 -16.40 -15.52 1.72
N GLU A 3 -17.31 -15.87 2.63
CA GLU A 3 -17.45 -15.16 3.92
C GLU A 3 -16.15 -15.23 4.75
N GLN A 4 -15.40 -16.33 4.62
CA GLN A 4 -14.09 -16.52 5.26
C GLN A 4 -12.99 -15.61 4.68
N ALA A 5 -13.18 -15.04 3.49
CA ALA A 5 -12.17 -14.26 2.77
C ALA A 5 -12.44 -12.74 2.81
N LYS A 6 -13.32 -12.28 3.70
CA LYS A 6 -13.64 -10.85 3.81
C LYS A 6 -12.57 -10.14 4.67
N PRO A 7 -11.82 -9.18 4.10
CA PRO A 7 -10.89 -8.37 4.88
C PRO A 7 -11.65 -7.46 5.85
N ASP A 8 -11.05 -7.16 7.00
CA ASP A 8 -11.58 -6.17 7.93
C ASP A 8 -11.33 -4.73 7.45
N ALA A 9 -11.86 -3.75 8.19
CA ALA A 9 -11.73 -2.35 7.83
C ALA A 9 -10.28 -1.85 7.88
N ASP A 10 -9.47 -2.33 8.83
CA ASP A 10 -8.07 -1.93 8.96
C ASP A 10 -7.26 -2.38 7.74
N LEU A 11 -7.42 -3.65 7.33
CA LEU A 11 -6.73 -4.19 6.17
C LEU A 11 -7.14 -3.47 4.86
N MET A 12 -8.40 -3.05 4.77
CA MET A 12 -8.88 -2.23 3.65
C MET A 12 -8.28 -0.83 3.66
N ASP A 13 -8.08 -0.20 4.82
CA ASP A 13 -7.43 1.10 4.91
C ASP A 13 -5.95 1.02 4.55
N ARG A 14 -5.24 -0.04 4.96
CA ARG A 14 -3.86 -0.32 4.54
C ARG A 14 -3.75 -0.43 3.02
N ALA A 15 -4.69 -1.12 2.37
CA ALA A 15 -4.73 -1.24 0.91
C ALA A 15 -4.92 0.14 0.23
N ARG A 16 -5.82 0.98 0.76
CA ARG A 16 -6.04 2.35 0.25
C ARG A 16 -4.80 3.24 0.37
N VAL A 17 -4.02 3.07 1.44
CA VAL A 17 -2.74 3.78 1.59
C VAL A 17 -1.76 3.35 0.49
N LEU A 18 -1.64 2.04 0.24
CA LEU A 18 -0.76 1.52 -0.81
C LEU A 18 -1.17 1.96 -2.22
N ASP A 19 -2.46 2.06 -2.53
CA ASP A 19 -2.94 2.55 -3.82
C ASP A 19 -2.43 3.97 -4.14
N ARG A 20 -2.24 4.81 -3.11
CA ARG A 20 -1.71 6.17 -3.28
C ARG A 20 -0.26 6.19 -3.75
N HIS A 21 0.50 5.12 -3.50
CA HIS A 21 1.88 5.01 -3.96
C HIS A 21 1.98 4.60 -5.43
N TYR A 22 0.92 4.09 -6.06
CA TYR A 22 0.98 3.48 -7.39
C TYR A 22 1.28 4.46 -8.53
N ILE A 23 0.68 5.67 -8.52
CA ILE A 23 0.88 6.68 -9.58
C ILE A 23 2.12 7.56 -9.31
N PRO A 24 2.30 8.16 -8.10
CA PRO A 24 3.37 9.13 -7.85
C PRO A 24 4.79 8.54 -7.92
N THR A 25 4.96 7.24 -7.64
CA THR A 25 6.27 6.58 -7.68
C THR A 25 6.74 6.19 -9.09
N ARG A 26 5.82 6.13 -10.06
CA ARG A 26 6.11 5.63 -11.43
C ARG A 26 5.97 6.69 -12.51
N TYR A 27 5.18 7.73 -12.28
CA TYR A 27 4.95 8.81 -13.25
C TYR A 27 5.29 10.18 -12.63
N PRO A 28 6.52 10.67 -12.82
CA PRO A 28 6.96 11.98 -12.30
C PRO A 28 6.10 13.16 -12.77
N ASN A 29 5.35 12.98 -13.86
CA ASN A 29 4.46 13.98 -14.46
C ASN A 29 3.25 14.36 -13.56
N GLY A 30 3.11 13.74 -12.38
CA GLY A 30 2.07 14.06 -11.40
C GLY A 30 2.42 15.18 -10.41
N PHE A 31 3.64 15.73 -10.45
CA PHE A 31 4.10 16.81 -9.56
C PHE A 31 4.27 18.12 -10.32
N GLU A 32 3.72 19.23 -9.80
CA GLU A 32 3.88 20.56 -10.42
C GLU A 32 5.34 21.05 -10.38
N ARG A 33 6.16 20.62 -9.39
CA ARG A 33 7.63 20.79 -9.28
C ARG A 33 8.24 19.74 -8.34
N GLY A 34 9.50 19.33 -8.57
CA GLY A 34 10.28 18.42 -7.71
C GLY A 34 10.44 17.00 -8.25
N ALA A 35 11.40 16.21 -7.74
CA ALA A 35 11.56 14.80 -8.08
C ALA A 35 10.74 13.92 -7.13
N PRO A 36 10.23 12.75 -7.54
CA PRO A 36 9.45 11.86 -6.66
C PRO A 36 10.13 11.52 -5.33
N VAL A 37 11.48 11.47 -5.30
CA VAL A 37 12.29 11.24 -4.10
C VAL A 37 12.12 12.34 -3.04
N ASP A 38 11.75 13.56 -3.42
CA ASP A 38 11.55 14.68 -2.51
C ASP A 38 10.26 14.55 -1.68
N PHE A 39 9.36 13.64 -2.08
CA PHE A 39 8.04 13.44 -1.47
C PHE A 39 7.94 12.18 -0.61
N TYR A 40 9.01 11.38 -0.52
CA TYR A 40 9.04 10.15 0.23
C TYR A 40 10.13 10.18 1.29
N SER A 41 9.72 10.03 2.55
CA SER A 41 10.61 9.79 3.65
C SER A 41 10.85 8.30 3.85
N ARG A 42 11.88 7.95 4.61
CA ARG A 42 12.09 6.57 5.04
C ARG A 42 10.91 6.02 5.85
N ARG A 43 10.24 6.86 6.63
CA ARG A 43 9.05 6.48 7.38
C ARG A 43 7.93 6.04 6.46
N ASP A 44 7.71 6.74 5.35
CA ASP A 44 6.68 6.38 4.36
C ASP A 44 7.00 5.01 3.72
N ALA A 45 8.28 4.74 3.46
CA ALA A 45 8.72 3.45 2.95
C ALA A 45 8.50 2.31 3.97
N ASP A 46 8.90 2.52 5.23
CA ASP A 46 8.74 1.52 6.29
C ASP A 46 7.24 1.22 6.56
N GLU A 47 6.38 2.25 6.52
CA GLU A 47 4.93 2.10 6.68
C GLU A 47 4.29 1.35 5.50
N ALA A 48 4.68 1.68 4.26
CA ALA A 48 4.22 0.97 3.07
C ALA A 48 4.62 -0.52 3.09
N ILE A 49 5.83 -0.84 3.52
CA ILE A 49 6.28 -2.24 3.67
C ILE A 49 5.41 -2.97 4.70
N ALA A 50 5.19 -2.38 5.87
CA ALA A 50 4.38 -2.98 6.92
C ALA A 50 2.92 -3.21 6.48
N HIS A 51 2.35 -2.31 5.68
CA HIS A 51 1.02 -2.50 5.08
C HIS A 51 1.01 -3.66 4.08
N ALA A 52 2.02 -3.76 3.22
CA ALA A 52 2.13 -4.83 2.24
C ALA A 52 2.29 -6.21 2.91
N GLU A 53 3.11 -6.30 3.96
CA GLU A 53 3.31 -7.53 4.74
C GLU A 53 2.00 -8.02 5.39
N ALA A 54 1.21 -7.11 5.96
CA ALA A 54 -0.09 -7.44 6.55
C ALA A 54 -1.07 -8.02 5.50
N ILE A 55 -1.13 -7.42 4.31
CA ILE A 55 -1.98 -7.91 3.21
C ILE A 55 -1.50 -9.28 2.71
N LEU A 56 -0.20 -9.48 2.55
CA LEU A 56 0.37 -10.76 2.13
C LEU A 56 0.09 -11.86 3.17
N ALA A 57 0.21 -11.55 4.46
CA ALA A 57 -0.10 -12.48 5.54
C ALA A 57 -1.58 -12.89 5.50
N PHE A 58 -2.50 -11.94 5.32
CA PHE A 58 -3.92 -12.23 5.15
C PHE A 58 -4.17 -13.16 3.95
N CYS A 59 -3.62 -12.84 2.77
CA CYS A 59 -3.80 -13.65 1.58
C CYS A 59 -3.25 -15.09 1.74
N ARG A 60 -2.09 -15.25 2.38
CA ARG A 60 -1.50 -16.57 2.66
C ARG A 60 -2.41 -17.44 3.51
N ASN A 61 -3.07 -16.87 4.51
CA ASN A 61 -3.99 -17.60 5.39
C ASN A 61 -5.25 -18.10 4.66
N GLN A 62 -5.58 -17.56 3.48
CA GLN A 62 -6.74 -17.97 2.68
C GLN A 62 -6.44 -19.08 1.67
N ILE A 63 -5.17 -19.39 1.45
CA ILE A 63 -4.69 -20.38 0.47
C ILE A 63 -4.14 -21.62 1.20
N SER A 64 -4.02 -21.56 2.53
CA SER A 64 -3.58 -22.67 3.39
C SER A 64 -4.69 -23.64 3.74
#